data_AF-A0A538GM78-F1
#
_entry.id   AF-A0A538GM78-F1
#
_cell.length_a   1.000
_cell.length_b   1.000
_cell.length_c   1.000
_cell.angle_alpha   90.00
_cell.angle_beta   90.00
_cell.angle_gamma   90.00
#
_symmetry.space_group_name_H-M   'P 1'
#
loop_
_entity.id
_entity.type
_entity.pdbx_description
1 polymer ?
#
loop_
_entity_poly.entity_id
_entity_poly.type
_entity_poly.pdbx_seq_one_letter_code
_entity_poly.pdbx_strand_id
1 'polypeptide(L)' 'MSGMVQVATAGDVAEAEELQEILRNVGIDSSVQQSPEDDAVSVLVPEAELQPAQDAIEALTEPDDLISEP' A
#
# COMPACT_ATOMS: atom_id res chain seq x y z
N MET A 1 -8.06 -20.38 2.01
CA MET A 1 -6.87 -19.85 1.33
C MET A 1 -7.09 -18.35 1.28
N SER A 2 -6.32 -17.57 2.04
CA SER A 2 -6.35 -16.12 1.91
C SER A 2 -5.64 -15.77 0.60
N GLY A 3 -6.38 -15.22 -0.36
CA GLY A 3 -5.79 -14.67 -1.57
C GLY A 3 -4.95 -13.44 -1.19
N MET A 4 -3.82 -13.26 -1.87
CA MET A 4 -3.13 -11.98 -1.87
C MET A 4 -3.80 -11.11 -2.93
N VAL A 5 -4.19 -9.90 -2.55
CA VAL A 5 -4.84 -8.92 -3.43
C VAL A 5 -4.01 -7.65 -3.48
N GLN A 6 -4.01 -7.00 -4.63
CA GLN A 6 -3.25 -5.77 -4.82
C GLN A 6 -3.95 -4.62 -4.08
N VAL A 7 -3.19 -3.94 -3.22
CA VAL A 7 -3.67 -2.74 -2.53
C VAL A 7 -3.20 -1.46 -3.23
N ALA A 8 -1.98 -1.46 -3.77
CA ALA A 8 -1.37 -0.31 -4.41
C ALA A 8 -0.38 -0.72 -5.51
N THR A 9 -0.06 0.24 -6.38
CA THR A 9 0.99 0.13 -7.40
C THR A 9 2.00 1.24 -7.15
N ALA A 10 3.27 0.89 -7.01
CA ALA A 10 4.41 1.80 -6.93
C ALA A 10 5.11 1.89 -8.29
N GLY A 11 5.73 3.03 -8.56
CA GLY A 11 6.54 3.27 -9.75
C GLY A 11 7.91 2.59 -9.70
N ASP A 12 8.43 2.31 -8.50
CA ASP A 12 9.69 1.59 -8.32
C ASP A 12 9.71 0.76 -7.01
N VAL A 13 10.82 0.04 -6.80
CA VAL A 13 10.98 -0.82 -5.61
C VAL A 13 11.10 -0.01 -4.33
N ALA A 14 11.69 1.19 -4.37
CA ALA A 14 11.88 2.00 -3.19
C ALA A 14 10.53 2.51 -2.67
N GLU A 15 9.68 3.02 -3.56
CA GLU A 15 8.31 3.43 -3.20
C GLU A 15 7.46 2.24 -2.72
N ALA A 16 7.62 1.05 -3.31
CA ALA A 16 6.96 -0.15 -2.81
C ALA A 16 7.43 -0.55 -1.40
N GLU A 17 8.70 -0.37 -1.08
CA GLU A 17 9.25 -0.59 0.26
C GLU A 17 8.71 0.42 1.27
N GLU A 18 8.55 1.69 0.90
CA GLU A 18 7.90 2.71 1.75
C GLU A 18 6.46 2.32 2.09
N LEU A 19 5.68 1.87 1.10
CA LEU A 19 4.33 1.35 1.31
C LEU A 19 4.29 0.11 2.21
N GLN A 20 5.26 -0.80 2.06
CA GLN A 20 5.38 -1.94 2.98
C GLN A 20 5.69 -1.51 4.41
N GLU A 21 6.53 -0.49 4.61
CA GLU A 21 6.82 0.02 5.95
C GLU A 21 5.58 0.62 6.63
N ILE A 22 4.78 1.37 5.86
CA ILE A 22 3.47 1.90 6.31
C ILE A 22 2.57 0.75 6.80
N LEU A 23 2.37 -0.28 5.97
CA LEU A 23 1.53 -1.43 6.32
C LEU A 23 2.09 -2.22 7.50
N ARG A 24 3.41 -2.38 7.56
CA ARG A 24 4.08 -3.07 8.67
C ARG A 24 3.93 -2.32 9.99
N ASN A 25 3.94 -1.00 9.98
CA ASN A 25 3.78 -0.18 11.20
C ASN A 25 2.43 -0.40 11.87
N VAL A 26 1.40 -0.77 11.11
CA VAL A 26 0.06 -1.12 11.63
C VAL A 26 -0.14 -2.63 11.81
N GLY A 27 0.89 -3.43 11.53
CA GLY A 27 0.89 -4.89 11.73
C GLY A 27 0.26 -5.68 10.58
N ILE A 28 0.14 -5.09 9.39
CA ILE A 28 -0.38 -5.76 8.19
C ILE A 28 0.79 -6.42 7.44
N ASP A 29 0.62 -7.69 7.09
CA ASP A 29 1.61 -8.41 6.28
C ASP A 29 1.42 -8.03 4.80
N SER A 30 2.50 -7.58 4.16
CA SER A 30 2.48 -7.18 2.75
C SER A 30 3.55 -7.92 1.96
N SER A 31 3.28 -8.17 0.68
CA SER A 31 4.22 -8.74 -0.27
C SER A 31 4.34 -7.85 -1.49
N VAL A 32 5.54 -7.77 -2.06
CA VAL A 32 5.79 -6.97 -3.26
C VAL A 32 6.08 -7.87 -4.46
N GLN A 33 5.48 -7.55 -5.60
CA GLN A 33 5.72 -8.19 -6.87
C GLN A 33 6.05 -7.15 -7.93
N GLN A 34 7.21 -7.29 -8.56
CA GLN A 34 7.61 -6.46 -9.69
C GLN A 34 7.02 -7.04 -10.98
N SER A 35 6.29 -6.21 -11.73
CA SER A 35 5.75 -6.62 -13.03
C SER A 35 6.84 -6.43 -14.08
N PRO A 36 7.20 -7.48 -14.85
CA PRO A 36 8.23 -7.37 -15.88
C PRO A 36 7.79 -6.53 -17.10
N GLU A 37 6.52 -6.17 -17.20
CA GLU A 37 5.94 -5.53 -18.39
C GLU A 37 5.87 -4.00 -18.29
N ASP A 38 5.69 -3.46 -17.08
CA ASP A 38 5.37 -2.04 -16.86
C ASP A 38 6.41 -1.28 -16.01
N ASP A 39 7.53 -1.92 -15.65
CA ASP A 39 8.51 -1.46 -14.64
C ASP A 39 7.91 -1.10 -13.26
N ALA A 40 6.59 -1.27 -13.11
CA ALA A 40 5.82 -0.98 -11.92
C ALA A 40 5.88 -2.14 -10.91
N VAL A 41 5.65 -1.79 -9.66
CA VAL A 41 5.80 -2.68 -8.52
C VAL A 41 4.48 -2.76 -7.75
N SER A 42 3.85 -3.92 -7.75
CA SER A 42 2.58 -4.15 -7.07
C SER A 42 2.79 -4.51 -5.59
N VAL A 43 2.09 -3.81 -4.71
CA VAL A 43 2.03 -4.13 -3.28
C VAL A 43 0.75 -4.92 -3.02
N LEU A 44 0.91 -6.10 -2.42
CA LEU A 44 -0.14 -7.07 -2.20
C LEU A 44 -0.31 -7.30 -0.70
N VAL A 45 -1.55 -7.53 -0.26
CA VAL A 45 -1.90 -7.82 1.13
C VAL A 45 -2.88 -8.99 1.17
N PRO A 46 -3.03 -9.69 2.31
CA PRO A 46 -4.11 -10.63 2.50
C PRO A 46 -5.46 -9.97 2.20
N GLU A 47 -6.34 -10.67 1.48
CA GLU A 47 -7.68 -10.15 1.13
C GLU A 47 -8.50 -9.72 2.35
N ALA A 48 -8.29 -10.37 3.49
CA ALA A 48 -8.93 -10.01 4.76
C ALA A 48 -8.45 -8.66 5.32
N GLU A 49 -7.27 -8.18 4.90
CA GLU A 49 -6.61 -6.97 5.36
C GLU A 49 -6.61 -5.86 4.30
N LEU A 50 -7.26 -6.08 3.16
CA LEU A 50 -7.32 -5.09 2.07
C LEU A 50 -7.84 -3.74 2.54
N GLN A 51 -8.94 -3.71 3.29
CA GLN A 51 -9.54 -2.46 3.75
C GLN A 51 -8.70 -1.76 4.82
N PRO A 52 -8.26 -2.44 5.89
CA PRO A 52 -7.30 -1.87 6.83
C PRO A 52 -6.01 -1.36 6.17
N ALA A 53 -5.54 -2.04 5.12
CA ALA A 53 -4.36 -1.62 4.37
C ALA A 53 -4.60 -0.33 3.58
N GLN A 54 -5.74 -0.21 2.90
CA GLN A 54 -6.14 1.04 2.22
C GLN A 54 -6.24 2.19 3.22
N ASP A 55 -6.95 1.98 4.34
CA ASP A 55 -7.11 3.00 5.39
C ASP A 55 -5.76 3.46 5.97
N ALA A 56 -4.83 2.53 6.18
CA ALA A 56 -3.50 2.85 6.70
C ALA A 56 -2.66 3.64 5.70
N ILE A 57 -2.74 3.30 4.41
CA ILE A 57 -2.03 4.02 3.35
C ILE A 57 -2.61 5.43 3.23
N GLU A 58 -3.93 5.60 3.14
CA GLU A 58 -4.56 6.93 3.07
C GLU A 58 -4.16 7.78 4.29
N ALA A 59 -4.26 7.24 5.51
CA ALA A 59 -3.96 7.98 6.74
C ALA A 59 -2.48 8.40 6.90
N LEU A 60 -1.54 7.69 6.27
CA LEU A 60 -0.10 7.96 6.39
C LEU A 60 0.49 8.66 5.17
N THR A 61 -0.20 8.63 4.02
CA THR A 61 0.27 9.23 2.76
C THR A 61 -0.51 10.49 2.35
N GLU A 62 -1.74 10.67 2.82
CA GLU A 62 -2.44 11.94 2.62
C GLU A 62 -1.91 12.99 3.63
N PRO A 63 -1.40 14.14 3.14
CA PRO A 63 -1.12 15.26 4.02
C PRO A 63 -2.47 15.75 4.53
N ASP A 64 -2.68 15.75 5.86
CA ASP A 64 -3.87 16.31 6.55
C ASP A 64 -4.63 17.32 5.67
N ASP A 65 -5.70 16.89 4.99
CA ASP A 65 -6.55 17.76 4.16
C ASP A 65 -7.46 18.62 5.06
N LEU A 66 -6.84 19.24 6.08
CA LEU A 66 -7.41 20.09 7.13
C LEU A 66 -7.10 21.58 6.91
N ILE A 67 -6.83 21.99 5.67
CA ILE A 67 -6.74 23.42 5.33
C ILE A 67 -7.46 23.74 4.02
N SER A 68 -8.77 23.50 3.97
CA SER A 68 -9.66 24.17 2.99
C SER A 68 -11.12 24.19 3.46
N GLU A 69 -11.42 25.04 4.44
CA GLU A 69 -12.77 25.63 4.59
C GLU A 69 -12.67 27.15 4.43
N PRO A 70 -13.10 27.73 3.29
CA PRO A 70 -13.49 29.13 3.21
C PRO A 70 -14.98 29.36 3.52
#